data_AF-A0A7J6PH39-F1
#
_entry.id   AF-A0A7J6PH39-F1
#
_cell.length_a   1.000
_cell.length_b   1.000
_cell.length_c   1.000
_cell.angle_alpha   90.00
_cell.angle_beta   90.00
_cell.angle_gamma   90.00
#
_symmetry.space_group_name_H-M   'P 1'
#
loop_
_entity.id
_entity.type
_entity.pdbx_description
1 polymer ?
#
loop_
_entity_poly.entity_id
_entity_poly.type
_entity_poly.pdbx_seq_one_letter_code
_entity_poly.pdbx_strand_id
1 'polypeptide(L)'
;MIDVDTLSQLPSIYTAVVVGAAAIRTVASGVPSCLTSFVMTFTMELLKCGVAVASLVVIAGATFMVTMWTTSRLSDKDDAPVDWDKWLTFKDPSLRAKYGNKRVPMQTFYEDFISGRVDLKVDVRSLFEQHKNKLFRMCFTPFHIRFLLGRFLPQGMSHAQDMDIEEVAGTYDRGNDFYRAFLGPMMVYTSGIFSSYKDSLEDAQRNKLDLVCRKVQLQQG
;
A
#
# COMPACT_ATOMS: atom_id res chain seq x y z
N MET A 1 -15.87 -1.35 36.97
CA MET A 1 -14.67 -0.66 36.47
C MET A 1 -13.57 -1.71 36.49
N ILE A 2 -13.33 -2.36 35.34
CA ILE A 2 -12.33 -3.43 35.24
C ILE A 2 -11.06 -2.78 34.69
N ASP A 3 -9.98 -2.95 35.44
CA ASP A 3 -8.71 -2.26 35.29
C ASP A 3 -7.97 -2.69 34.02
N VAL A 4 -7.40 -1.71 33.31
CA VAL A 4 -6.76 -1.87 31.99
C VAL A 4 -5.52 -2.76 32.07
N ASP A 5 -4.87 -2.82 33.23
CA ASP A 5 -3.70 -3.66 33.47
C ASP A 5 -4.02 -5.16 33.42
N THR A 6 -5.27 -5.55 33.66
CA THR A 6 -5.70 -6.97 33.60
C THR A 6 -5.80 -7.51 32.17
N LEU A 7 -5.95 -6.63 31.17
CA LEU A 7 -6.07 -7.01 29.76
C LEU A 7 -4.71 -7.25 29.09
N SER A 8 -3.62 -6.74 29.68
CA SER A 8 -2.26 -6.87 29.16
C SER A 8 -1.60 -8.24 29.45
N GLN A 9 -2.21 -9.07 30.29
CA GLN A 9 -1.67 -10.37 30.72
C GLN A 9 -2.36 -11.59 30.10
N LEU A 10 -3.22 -11.42 29.09
CA LEU A 10 -3.93 -12.54 28.48
C LEU A 10 -2.97 -13.40 27.63
N PRO A 11 -2.78 -14.70 27.96
CA PRO A 11 -1.85 -15.55 27.23
C PRO A 11 -2.40 -15.87 25.84
N SER A 12 -1.47 -16.03 24.88
CA SER A 12 -1.55 -16.69 23.56
C SER A 12 -2.89 -17.31 23.20
N ILE A 13 -3.34 -17.11 21.95
CA ILE A 13 -4.51 -17.69 21.25
C ILE A 13 -4.93 -19.10 21.74
N TYR A 14 -3.96 -19.92 22.14
CA TYR A 14 -4.16 -21.19 22.84
C TYR A 14 -5.10 -21.12 24.07
N THR A 15 -4.99 -20.12 24.94
CA THR A 15 -5.84 -19.96 26.12
C THR A 15 -7.26 -19.54 25.72
N ALA A 16 -7.44 -18.74 24.68
CA ALA A 16 -8.77 -18.42 24.15
C ALA A 16 -9.47 -19.66 23.56
N VAL A 17 -8.73 -20.52 22.85
CA VAL A 17 -9.24 -21.80 22.32
C VAL A 17 -9.54 -22.78 23.45
N VAL A 18 -8.69 -22.87 24.48
CA VAL A 18 -8.89 -23.77 25.64
C VAL A 18 -10.03 -23.28 26.53
N VAL A 19 -10.17 -21.97 26.77
CA VAL A 19 -11.29 -21.39 27.50
C VAL A 19 -12.59 -21.52 26.70
N GLY A 20 -12.54 -21.34 25.37
CA GLY A 20 -13.67 -21.63 24.48
C GLY A 20 -14.10 -23.11 24.54
N ALA A 21 -13.15 -24.04 24.48
CA ALA A 21 -13.41 -25.47 24.61
C ALA A 21 -13.92 -25.87 26.00
N ALA A 22 -13.41 -25.25 27.07
CA ALA A 22 -13.87 -25.47 28.43
C ALA A 22 -15.28 -24.89 28.67
N ALA A 23 -15.58 -23.70 28.15
CA ALA A 23 -16.91 -23.10 28.20
C ALA A 23 -17.95 -23.96 27.47
N ILE A 24 -17.60 -24.50 26.29
CA ILE A 24 -18.45 -25.47 25.57
C ILE A 24 -18.69 -26.73 26.42
N ARG A 25 -17.68 -27.19 27.18
CA ARG A 25 -17.79 -28.38 28.04
C ARG A 25 -18.66 -28.15 29.28
N THR A 26 -18.60 -26.95 29.89
CA THR A 26 -19.42 -26.59 31.06
C THR A 26 -20.86 -26.28 30.67
N VAL A 27 -21.11 -25.74 29.47
CA VAL A 27 -22.47 -25.58 28.93
C VAL A 27 -23.10 -26.95 28.60
N ALA A 28 -22.31 -27.93 28.20
CA ALA A 28 -22.78 -29.27 27.84
C ALA A 28 -23.30 -30.12 29.03
N SER A 29 -23.05 -29.76 30.30
CA SER A 29 -23.50 -30.54 31.46
C SER A 29 -24.94 -30.27 31.90
N GLY A 30 -25.63 -29.29 31.31
CA GLY A 30 -27.04 -28.97 31.61
C GLY A 30 -27.91 -28.64 30.39
N VAL A 31 -27.34 -28.73 29.19
CA VAL A 31 -28.02 -28.38 27.94
C VAL A 31 -28.46 -29.66 27.22
N PRO A 32 -29.71 -29.75 26.71
CA PRO A 32 -30.18 -30.90 25.96
C PRO A 32 -29.21 -31.26 24.82
N SER A 33 -28.90 -32.54 24.67
CA SER A 33 -27.96 -33.06 23.65
C SER A 33 -28.28 -32.62 22.21
N CYS A 34 -29.55 -32.32 21.94
CA CYS A 34 -30.02 -31.77 20.67
C CYS A 34 -29.44 -30.37 20.40
N LEU A 35 -29.35 -29.52 21.43
CA LEU A 35 -28.92 -28.13 21.30
C LEU A 35 -27.39 -28.02 21.19
N THR A 36 -26.63 -28.89 21.86
CA THR A 36 -25.17 -28.96 21.70
C THR A 36 -24.77 -29.47 20.32
N SER A 37 -25.47 -30.49 19.80
CA SER A 37 -25.26 -30.99 18.43
C SER A 37 -25.60 -29.94 17.37
N PHE A 38 -26.67 -29.17 17.58
CA PHE A 38 -27.06 -28.07 16.69
C PHE A 38 -26.02 -26.94 16.66
N VAL A 39 -25.55 -26.48 17.84
CA VAL A 39 -24.52 -25.43 17.93
C VAL A 39 -23.20 -25.89 17.32
N MET A 40 -22.80 -27.14 17.53
CA MET A 40 -21.58 -27.70 16.95
C MET A 40 -21.67 -27.83 15.42
N THR A 41 -22.83 -28.26 14.91
CA THR A 41 -23.06 -28.34 13.45
C THR A 41 -23.06 -26.95 12.82
N PHE A 42 -23.76 -26.00 13.43
CA PHE A 42 -23.85 -24.61 12.95
C PHE A 42 -22.48 -23.92 12.93
N THR A 43 -21.66 -24.09 13.98
CA THR A 43 -20.29 -23.53 14.02
C THR A 43 -19.36 -24.16 12.99
N MET A 44 -19.47 -25.47 12.73
CA MET A 44 -18.71 -26.13 11.67
C MET A 44 -19.11 -25.66 10.27
N GLU A 45 -20.41 -25.43 10.03
CA GLU A 45 -20.88 -24.88 8.75
C GLU A 45 -20.45 -23.41 8.55
N LEU A 46 -20.47 -22.58 9.60
CA LEU A 46 -19.90 -21.24 9.56
C LEU A 46 -18.40 -21.24 9.26
N LEU A 47 -17.64 -22.16 9.88
CA LEU A 47 -16.21 -22.31 9.63
C LEU A 47 -15.93 -22.73 8.19
N LYS A 48 -16.67 -23.71 7.65
CA LYS A 48 -16.56 -24.13 6.24
C LYS A 48 -16.87 -22.99 5.29
N CYS A 49 -17.92 -22.21 5.56
CA CYS A 49 -18.28 -21.03 4.78
C CYS A 49 -17.15 -19.99 4.81
N GLY A 50 -16.58 -19.71 5.99
CA GLY A 50 -15.44 -18.81 6.14
C GLY A 50 -14.20 -19.28 5.35
N VAL A 51 -13.85 -20.55 5.44
CA VAL A 51 -12.71 -21.13 4.69
C VAL A 51 -12.97 -21.10 3.18
N ALA A 52 -14.20 -21.37 2.74
CA ALA A 52 -14.58 -21.32 1.33
C ALA A 52 -14.45 -19.89 0.77
N VAL A 53 -14.95 -18.89 1.51
CA VAL A 53 -14.81 -17.47 1.14
C VAL A 53 -13.35 -17.06 1.09
N ALA A 54 -12.54 -17.41 2.09
CA ALA A 54 -11.11 -17.12 2.10
C ALA A 54 -10.39 -17.76 0.92
N SER A 55 -10.71 -19.02 0.60
CA SER A 55 -10.14 -19.75 -0.53
C SER A 55 -10.51 -19.11 -1.87
N LEU A 56 -11.75 -18.66 -2.03
CA LEU A 56 -12.19 -17.94 -3.23
C LEU A 56 -11.45 -16.61 -3.40
N VAL A 57 -11.23 -15.86 -2.31
CA VAL A 57 -10.44 -14.61 -2.36
C VAL A 57 -9.00 -14.89 -2.79
N VAL A 58 -8.37 -15.94 -2.25
CA VAL A 58 -7.01 -16.33 -2.64
C VAL A 58 -6.95 -16.77 -4.10
N ILE A 59 -7.89 -17.59 -4.57
CA ILE A 59 -7.94 -18.06 -5.96
C ILE A 59 -8.21 -16.89 -6.91
N ALA A 60 -9.15 -16.00 -6.58
CA ALA A 60 -9.44 -14.81 -7.37
C ALA A 60 -8.22 -13.89 -7.45
N GLY A 61 -7.54 -13.64 -6.32
CA GLY A 61 -6.30 -12.87 -6.27
C GLY A 61 -5.17 -13.50 -7.09
N ALA A 62 -4.97 -14.81 -6.97
CA ALA A 62 -3.96 -15.54 -7.73
C ALA A 62 -4.26 -15.51 -9.23
N THR A 63 -5.52 -15.72 -9.62
CA THR A 63 -5.96 -15.69 -11.02
C THR A 63 -5.81 -14.29 -11.60
N PHE A 64 -6.14 -13.24 -10.83
CA PHE A 64 -5.93 -11.85 -11.21
C PHE A 64 -4.44 -11.55 -11.43
N MET A 65 -3.57 -11.98 -10.51
CA MET A 65 -2.13 -11.77 -10.62
C MET A 65 -1.52 -12.51 -11.81
N VAL A 66 -1.92 -13.77 -12.05
CA VAL A 66 -1.49 -14.54 -13.23
C VAL A 66 -1.95 -13.84 -14.51
N THR A 67 -3.21 -13.40 -14.57
CA THR A 67 -3.76 -12.69 -15.73
C THR A 67 -3.04 -11.36 -15.98
N MET A 68 -2.75 -10.57 -14.95
CA MET A 68 -1.98 -9.33 -15.05
C MET A 68 -0.54 -9.60 -15.52
N TRP A 69 0.08 -10.67 -15.03
CA TRP A 69 1.43 -11.04 -15.44
C TRP A 69 1.48 -11.49 -16.90
N THR A 70 0.55 -12.36 -17.34
CA THR A 70 0.49 -12.85 -18.73
C THR A 70 0.11 -11.74 -19.71
N THR A 71 -0.88 -10.91 -19.39
CA THR A 71 -1.28 -9.77 -20.25
C THR A 71 -0.16 -8.74 -20.37
N SER A 72 0.58 -8.46 -19.29
CA SER A 72 1.75 -7.57 -19.37
C SER A 72 2.85 -8.11 -20.29
N ARG A 73 3.07 -9.44 -20.30
CA ARG A 73 4.03 -10.12 -21.19
C ARG A 73 3.58 -10.17 -22.64
N LEU A 74 2.27 -10.23 -22.89
CA LEU A 74 1.72 -10.18 -24.24
C LEU A 74 1.81 -8.78 -24.84
N SER A 75 1.65 -7.74 -24.02
CA SER A 75 1.85 -6.34 -24.41
C SER A 75 3.31 -6.00 -24.76
N ASP A 76 4.29 -6.87 -24.43
CA ASP A 76 5.72 -6.64 -24.69
C ASP A 76 6.14 -6.97 -26.14
N LYS A 77 5.26 -7.57 -26.97
CA LYS A 77 5.64 -8.01 -28.32
C LYS A 77 5.83 -6.87 -29.32
N ASP A 78 5.29 -5.68 -29.02
CA ASP A 78 5.30 -4.51 -29.90
C ASP A 78 6.30 -3.42 -29.46
N ASP A 79 7.30 -3.79 -28.66
CA ASP A 79 8.24 -2.83 -28.09
C ASP A 79 9.29 -2.39 -29.10
N ALA A 80 9.21 -1.13 -29.53
CA ALA A 80 10.30 -0.48 -30.23
C ALA A 80 11.56 -0.47 -29.34
N PRO A 81 12.76 -0.69 -29.91
CA PRO A 81 14.00 -0.66 -29.14
C PRO A 81 14.20 0.71 -28.49
N VAL A 82 14.59 0.70 -27.21
CA VAL A 82 14.86 1.90 -26.43
C VAL A 82 16.37 2.14 -26.39
N ASP A 83 16.79 3.30 -26.87
CA ASP A 83 18.16 3.79 -26.69
C ASP A 83 18.30 4.49 -25.33
N TRP A 84 18.75 3.75 -24.33
CA TRP A 84 18.91 4.27 -22.97
C TRP A 84 20.06 5.28 -22.83
N ASP A 85 21.04 5.27 -23.74
CA ASP A 85 22.20 6.17 -23.64
C ASP A 85 21.78 7.63 -23.91
N LYS A 86 20.66 7.85 -24.59
CA LYS A 86 20.04 9.16 -24.75
C LYS A 86 19.42 9.71 -23.46
N TRP A 87 18.85 8.84 -22.62
CA TRP A 87 18.00 9.24 -21.49
C TRP A 87 18.70 9.16 -20.14
N LEU A 88 19.61 8.21 -19.98
CA LEU A 88 20.18 7.82 -18.69
C LEU A 88 21.71 7.91 -18.69
N THR A 89 22.25 8.20 -17.52
CA THR A 89 23.64 8.00 -17.17
C THR A 89 23.74 6.83 -16.20
N PHE A 90 24.36 5.74 -16.65
CA PHE A 90 24.59 4.57 -15.79
C PHE A 90 25.86 4.82 -14.96
N LYS A 91 25.72 4.89 -13.64
CA LYS A 91 26.86 4.94 -12.71
C LYS A 91 27.41 3.54 -12.47
N ASP A 92 26.55 2.52 -12.54
CA ASP A 92 26.92 1.11 -12.48
C ASP A 92 26.94 0.47 -13.89
N PRO A 93 28.11 0.00 -14.38
CA PRO A 93 28.23 -0.64 -15.69
C PRO A 93 27.38 -1.91 -15.85
N SER A 94 27.11 -2.64 -14.76
CA SER A 94 26.33 -3.88 -14.79
C SER A 94 24.87 -3.64 -15.18
N LEU A 95 24.32 -2.47 -14.83
CA LEU A 95 22.93 -2.12 -15.13
C LEU A 95 22.69 -1.85 -16.60
N ARG A 96 23.69 -1.34 -17.34
CA ARG A 96 23.56 -1.09 -18.78
C ARG A 96 23.30 -2.40 -19.54
N ALA A 97 23.99 -3.47 -19.15
CA ALA A 97 23.79 -4.81 -19.70
C ALA A 97 22.40 -5.38 -19.33
N LYS A 98 21.95 -5.14 -18.10
CA LYS A 98 20.62 -5.58 -17.62
C LYS A 98 19.47 -4.88 -18.35
N TYR A 99 19.59 -3.58 -18.61
CA TYR A 99 18.55 -2.78 -19.28
C TYR A 99 18.48 -3.10 -20.79
N GLY A 100 19.63 -3.45 -21.39
CA GLY A 100 19.71 -3.80 -22.81
C GLY A 100 19.16 -2.67 -23.68
N ASN A 101 18.30 -3.01 -24.65
CA ASN A 101 17.59 -2.05 -25.50
C ASN A 101 16.05 -2.21 -25.37
N LYS A 102 15.58 -2.72 -24.23
CA LYS A 102 14.16 -2.99 -23.98
C LYS A 102 13.60 -2.01 -22.97
N ARG A 103 12.28 -1.86 -22.95
CA ARG A 103 11.58 -1.14 -21.88
C ARG A 103 11.85 -1.80 -20.53
N VAL A 104 12.02 -0.98 -19.50
CA VAL A 104 12.30 -1.47 -18.15
C VAL A 104 11.06 -1.25 -17.28
N PRO A 105 10.71 -2.20 -16.38
CA PRO A 105 9.64 -1.98 -15.42
C PRO A 105 9.88 -0.72 -14.60
N MET A 106 8.86 0.12 -14.47
CA MET A 106 8.95 1.37 -13.69
C MET A 106 9.49 1.12 -12.28
N GLN A 107 9.04 0.02 -11.66
CA GLN A 107 9.51 -0.41 -10.34
C GLN A 107 11.02 -0.60 -10.27
N THR A 108 11.61 -1.27 -11.25
CA THR A 108 13.06 -1.49 -11.27
C THR A 108 13.82 -0.18 -11.48
N PHE A 109 13.29 0.69 -12.35
CA PHE A 109 13.91 1.97 -12.64
C PHE A 109 13.97 2.90 -11.42
N TYR A 110 12.86 3.13 -10.72
CA TYR A 110 12.90 4.07 -9.59
C TYR A 110 13.77 3.54 -8.44
N GLU A 111 13.87 2.23 -8.23
CA GLU A 111 14.79 1.64 -7.24
C GLU A 111 16.25 1.89 -7.63
N ASP A 112 16.59 1.70 -8.91
CA ASP A 112 17.94 1.98 -9.43
C ASP A 112 18.28 3.49 -9.37
N PHE A 113 17.28 4.35 -9.58
CA PHE A 113 17.42 5.81 -9.49
C PHE A 113 17.58 6.29 -8.04
N ILE A 114 16.71 5.87 -7.12
CA ILE A 114 16.76 6.25 -5.69
C ILE A 114 18.05 5.73 -5.04
N SER A 115 18.51 4.52 -5.42
CA SER A 115 19.80 3.97 -4.96
C SER A 115 21.02 4.65 -5.59
N GLY A 116 20.82 5.62 -6.49
CA GLY A 116 21.89 6.38 -7.12
C GLY A 116 22.72 5.59 -8.13
N ARG A 117 22.25 4.41 -8.58
CA ARG A 117 22.95 3.60 -9.60
C ARG A 117 22.73 4.13 -11.03
N VAL A 118 21.64 4.86 -11.22
CA VAL A 118 21.25 5.47 -12.50
C VAL A 118 20.87 6.92 -12.26
N ASP A 119 21.21 7.79 -13.21
CA ASP A 119 20.84 9.19 -13.21
C ASP A 119 20.12 9.58 -14.52
N LEU A 120 19.29 10.62 -14.47
CA LEU A 120 18.56 11.14 -15.63
C LEU A 120 19.38 12.25 -16.30
N LYS A 121 19.57 12.17 -17.63
CA LYS A 121 20.26 13.21 -18.41
C LYS A 121 19.36 14.40 -18.74
N VAL A 122 18.05 14.21 -18.64
CA VAL A 122 17.01 15.15 -19.05
C VAL A 122 16.15 15.54 -17.85
N ASP A 123 15.41 16.62 -17.99
CA ASP A 123 14.42 17.03 -17.00
C ASP A 123 13.40 15.91 -16.73
N VAL A 124 13.22 15.62 -15.45
CA VAL A 124 12.41 14.50 -14.94
C VAL A 124 10.95 14.65 -15.39
N ARG A 125 10.39 15.86 -15.27
CA ARG A 125 8.99 16.14 -15.64
C ARG A 125 8.77 15.88 -17.13
N SER A 126 9.60 16.49 -17.97
CA SER A 126 9.47 16.39 -19.44
C SER A 126 9.57 14.94 -19.92
N LEU A 127 10.47 14.15 -19.33
CA LEU A 127 10.61 12.72 -19.62
C LEU A 127 9.32 11.95 -19.33
N PHE A 128 8.72 12.15 -18.14
CA PHE A 128 7.53 11.39 -17.75
C PHE A 128 6.26 11.86 -18.47
N GLU A 129 6.13 13.14 -18.79
CA GLU A 129 4.98 13.63 -19.55
C GLU A 129 4.95 13.06 -20.98
N GLN A 130 6.10 13.01 -21.65
CA GLN A 130 6.16 12.71 -23.09
C GLN A 130 6.53 11.25 -23.40
N HIS A 131 7.29 10.61 -22.52
CA HIS A 131 7.98 9.35 -22.83
C HIS A 131 7.73 8.22 -21.82
N LYS A 132 6.97 8.45 -20.74
CA LYS A 132 6.75 7.45 -19.67
C LYS A 132 6.38 6.06 -20.19
N ASN A 133 5.35 5.95 -21.03
CA ASN A 133 4.86 4.65 -21.52
C ASN A 133 5.71 4.07 -22.66
N LYS A 134 6.59 4.89 -23.25
CA LYS A 134 7.53 4.47 -24.31
C LYS A 134 8.82 3.89 -23.74
N LEU A 135 9.28 4.43 -22.61
CA LEU A 135 10.52 4.01 -21.95
C LEU A 135 10.26 2.94 -20.88
N PHE A 136 9.19 3.11 -20.12
CA PHE A 136 8.92 2.28 -18.95
C PHE A 136 7.69 1.41 -19.11
N ARG A 137 7.77 0.24 -18.51
CA ARG A 137 6.67 -0.71 -18.44
C ARG A 137 5.94 -0.58 -17.10
N MET A 138 4.63 -0.36 -17.18
CA MET A 138 3.73 -0.30 -16.03
C MET A 138 3.16 -1.69 -15.72
N CYS A 139 4.03 -2.63 -15.37
CA CYS A 139 3.64 -4.02 -15.09
C CYS A 139 3.87 -4.39 -13.63
N PHE A 140 3.23 -5.48 -13.21
CA PHE A 140 3.60 -6.16 -11.98
C PHE A 140 4.96 -6.86 -12.14
N THR A 141 5.82 -6.73 -11.13
CA THR A 141 7.11 -7.42 -11.05
C THR A 141 7.06 -8.45 -9.92
N PRO A 142 7.98 -9.45 -9.92
CA PRO A 142 8.09 -10.41 -8.81
C PRO A 142 8.30 -9.74 -7.45
N PHE A 143 8.87 -8.53 -7.43
CA PHE A 143 9.01 -7.71 -6.24
C PHE A 143 7.65 -7.42 -5.58
N HIS A 144 6.63 -7.07 -6.35
CA HIS A 144 5.29 -6.80 -5.80
C HIS A 144 4.66 -8.04 -5.16
N ILE A 145 4.86 -9.23 -5.74
CA ILE A 145 4.38 -10.48 -5.15
C ILE A 145 5.10 -10.74 -3.83
N ARG A 146 6.42 -10.59 -3.81
CA ARG A 146 7.22 -10.74 -2.59
C ARG A 146 6.80 -9.73 -1.52
N PHE A 147 6.56 -8.48 -1.89
CA PHE A 147 6.11 -7.44 -0.98
C PHE A 147 4.71 -7.74 -0.42
N LEU A 148 3.78 -8.15 -1.30
CA LEU A 148 2.42 -8.51 -0.92
C LEU A 148 2.41 -9.63 0.12
N LEU A 149 3.13 -10.72 -0.15
CA LEU A 149 3.15 -11.90 0.72
C LEU A 149 4.03 -11.72 1.97
N GLY A 150 5.14 -10.99 1.84
CA GLY A 150 6.15 -10.88 2.89
C GLY A 150 5.97 -9.71 3.85
N ARG A 151 5.28 -8.64 3.43
CA ARG A 151 5.11 -7.43 4.24
C ARG A 151 3.65 -7.04 4.38
N PHE A 152 2.94 -6.86 3.27
CA PHE A 152 1.57 -6.33 3.27
C PHE A 152 0.57 -7.26 3.99
N LEU A 153 0.54 -8.55 3.67
CA LEU A 153 -0.40 -9.50 4.31
C LEU A 153 -0.10 -9.68 5.81
N PRO A 154 1.15 -9.91 6.26
CA PRO A 154 1.45 -9.98 7.69
C PRO A 154 1.07 -8.72 8.46
N GLN A 155 1.31 -7.52 7.89
CA GLN A 155 0.91 -6.24 8.49
C GLN A 155 -0.61 -6.13 8.63
N GLY A 156 -1.37 -6.46 7.59
CA GLY A 156 -2.83 -6.41 7.64
C GLY A 156 -3.48 -7.38 8.63
N MET A 157 -2.74 -8.39 9.10
CA MET A 157 -3.20 -9.36 10.10
C MET A 157 -2.79 -9.00 11.54
N SER A 158 -1.96 -7.97 11.74
CA SER A 158 -1.44 -7.61 13.06
C SER A 158 -1.35 -6.08 13.23
N HIS A 159 -2.15 -5.55 14.15
CA HIS A 159 -2.15 -4.13 14.56
C HIS A 159 -1.35 -3.93 15.86
N ALA A 160 -0.20 -4.59 15.98
CA ALA A 160 0.65 -4.36 17.15
C ALA A 160 1.16 -2.91 17.11
N GLN A 161 0.88 -2.15 18.16
CA GLN A 161 1.20 -0.72 18.25
C GLN A 161 2.67 -0.42 17.91
N ASP A 162 3.59 -1.31 18.32
CA ASP A 162 5.02 -1.15 18.04
C ASP A 162 5.34 -1.18 16.53
N MET A 163 4.63 -1.98 15.74
CA MET A 163 4.79 -2.03 14.28
C MET A 163 4.21 -0.80 13.60
N ASP A 164 3.08 -0.29 14.10
CA ASP A 164 2.46 0.95 13.59
C ASP A 164 3.39 2.15 13.84
N ILE A 165 4.05 2.20 15.00
CA ILE A 165 5.03 3.24 15.32
C ILE A 165 6.23 3.16 14.39
N GLU A 166 6.82 1.96 14.18
CA GLU A 166 7.97 1.79 13.30
C GLU A 166 7.67 2.24 11.86
N GLU A 167 6.44 2.01 11.37
CA GLU A 167 6.02 2.39 10.03
C GLU A 167 5.79 3.91 9.87
N VAL A 168 5.17 4.55 10.87
CA VAL A 168 4.83 5.98 10.81
C VAL A 168 6.06 6.84 11.11
N ALA A 169 6.86 6.48 12.11
CA ALA A 169 7.99 7.27 12.59
C ALA A 169 9.00 7.55 11.46
N GLY A 170 9.36 6.55 10.66
CA GLY A 170 10.36 6.69 9.60
C GLY A 170 10.01 7.71 8.50
N THR A 171 8.72 7.99 8.28
CA THR A 171 8.25 8.93 7.26
C THR A 171 7.91 10.30 7.83
N TYR A 172 7.35 10.36 9.04
CA TYR A 172 6.80 11.59 9.62
C TYR A 172 7.73 12.27 10.65
N ASP A 173 8.74 11.59 11.20
CA ASP A 173 9.70 12.18 12.16
C ASP A 173 10.82 13.01 11.50
N ARG A 174 10.66 13.42 10.24
CA ARG A 174 11.60 14.37 9.60
C ARG A 174 11.45 15.80 10.10
N GLY A 175 10.42 16.09 10.90
CA GLY A 175 10.17 17.39 11.52
C GLY A 175 9.54 18.43 10.59
N ASN A 176 8.94 19.46 11.18
CA ASN A 176 8.21 20.50 10.43
C ASN A 176 9.10 21.34 9.52
N ASP A 177 10.39 21.49 9.84
CA ASP A 177 11.30 22.31 9.03
C ASP A 177 11.55 21.71 7.64
N PHE A 178 11.61 20.38 7.55
CA PHE A 178 11.70 19.66 6.28
C PHE A 178 10.52 20.00 5.37
N TYR A 179 9.30 19.91 5.89
CA TYR A 179 8.08 20.20 5.14
C TYR A 179 7.92 21.69 4.83
N ARG A 180 8.26 22.56 5.79
CA ARG A 180 8.18 24.02 5.63
C ARG A 180 9.05 24.52 4.48
N ALA A 181 10.18 23.87 4.22
CA ALA A 181 11.09 24.22 3.14
C ALA A 181 10.45 24.19 1.74
N PHE A 182 9.40 23.39 1.52
CA PHE A 182 8.73 23.30 0.21
C PHE A 182 7.21 23.53 0.25
N LEU A 183 6.55 23.45 1.41
CA LEU A 183 5.11 23.76 1.57
C LEU A 183 4.83 25.22 1.94
N GLY A 184 5.84 25.94 2.42
CA GLY A 184 5.67 27.30 2.93
C GLY A 184 5.00 27.36 4.31
N PRO A 185 4.60 28.55 4.76
CA PRO A 185 4.21 28.80 6.15
C PRO A 185 2.89 28.13 6.56
N MET A 186 1.95 27.96 5.63
CA MET A 186 0.64 27.37 5.95
C MET A 186 0.67 25.85 6.09
N MET A 187 1.79 25.18 5.73
CA MET A 187 1.99 23.73 5.89
C MET A 187 0.88 22.87 5.26
N VAL A 188 0.23 23.37 4.21
CA VAL A 188 -0.89 22.67 3.57
C VAL A 188 -0.36 21.68 2.54
N TYR A 189 -0.37 20.39 2.87
CA TYR A 189 0.12 19.34 1.97
C TYR A 189 -0.99 18.76 1.07
N THR A 190 -1.46 19.59 0.14
CA THR A 190 -2.55 19.25 -0.79
C THR A 190 -2.49 20.17 -2.03
N SER A 191 -3.35 19.93 -3.01
CA SER A 191 -3.45 20.80 -4.18
C SER A 191 -3.88 22.23 -3.82
N GLY A 192 -3.26 23.21 -4.45
CA GLY A 192 -3.69 24.61 -4.45
C GLY A 192 -4.52 24.95 -5.69
N ILE A 193 -5.19 26.09 -5.67
CA ILE A 193 -5.96 26.64 -6.80
C ILE A 193 -5.37 27.98 -7.22
N PHE A 194 -4.70 27.99 -8.37
CA PHE A 194 -4.19 29.20 -9.00
C PHE A 194 -5.33 29.86 -9.80
N SER A 195 -5.70 31.08 -9.43
CA SER A 195 -6.66 31.91 -10.17
C SER A 195 -5.98 32.70 -11.28
N SER A 196 -4.68 32.95 -11.13
CA SER A 196 -3.81 33.61 -12.11
C SER A 196 -2.42 32.98 -12.14
N TYR A 197 -1.72 33.11 -13.26
CA TYR A 197 -0.31 32.69 -13.40
C TYR A 197 0.66 33.48 -12.51
N LYS A 198 0.20 34.57 -11.90
CA LYS A 198 0.98 35.40 -10.97
C LYS A 198 0.80 35.02 -9.50
N ASP A 199 -0.16 34.14 -9.19
CA ASP A 199 -0.44 33.76 -7.81
C ASP A 199 0.76 33.04 -7.21
N SER A 200 1.09 33.36 -5.96
CA SER A 200 2.09 32.59 -5.22
C SER A 200 1.51 31.23 -4.79
N LEU A 201 2.37 30.34 -4.28
CA LEU A 201 1.91 29.09 -3.66
C LEU A 201 0.94 29.37 -2.49
N GLU A 202 1.25 30.37 -1.67
CA GLU A 202 0.44 30.79 -0.54
C GLU A 202 -0.93 31.32 -0.99
N ASP A 203 -0.97 32.10 -2.06
CA ASP A 203 -2.24 32.56 -2.65
C ASP A 203 -3.06 31.38 -3.16
N ALA A 204 -2.42 30.45 -3.87
CA ALA A 204 -3.11 29.27 -4.39
C ALA A 204 -3.71 28.39 -3.29
N GLN A 205 -3.01 28.24 -2.16
CA GLN A 205 -3.51 27.50 -1.01
C GLN A 205 -4.67 28.26 -0.31
N ARG A 206 -4.59 29.59 -0.16
CA ARG A 206 -5.70 30.41 0.37
C ARG A 206 -6.95 30.32 -0.51
N ASN A 207 -6.79 30.48 -1.81
CA ASN A 207 -7.87 30.36 -2.79
C ASN A 207 -8.61 29.01 -2.65
N LYS A 208 -7.86 27.93 -2.42
CA LYS A 208 -8.41 26.59 -2.22
C LYS A 208 -9.20 26.49 -0.92
N LEU A 209 -8.69 27.01 0.19
CA LEU A 209 -9.39 27.00 1.48
C LEU A 209 -10.66 27.85 1.43
N ASP A 210 -10.60 29.05 0.86
CA ASP A 210 -11.76 29.92 0.66
C ASP A 210 -12.84 29.25 -0.19
N LEU A 211 -12.44 28.55 -1.26
CA LEU A 211 -13.38 27.80 -2.08
C LEU A 211 -14.05 26.67 -1.29
N VAL A 212 -13.30 25.94 -0.47
CA VAL A 212 -13.86 24.88 0.40
C VAL A 212 -14.86 25.49 1.37
N CYS A 213 -14.51 26.57 2.08
CA CYS A 213 -15.41 27.28 2.99
C CYS A 213 -16.71 27.72 2.30
N ARG A 214 -16.61 28.31 1.10
CA ARG A 214 -17.80 28.68 0.31
C ARG A 214 -18.65 27.47 -0.10
N LYS A 215 -18.02 26.37 -0.53
CA LYS A 215 -18.73 25.15 -0.96
C LYS A 215 -19.48 24.48 0.18
N VAL A 216 -18.93 24.49 1.39
CA VAL A 216 -19.60 23.97 2.58
C VAL A 216 -20.53 25.00 3.23
N GLN A 217 -20.70 26.18 2.61
CA GLN A 217 -21.51 27.28 3.11
C GLN A 217 -21.17 27.66 4.55
N LEU A 218 -19.88 27.64 4.90
CA LEU A 218 -19.41 27.92 6.25
C LEU A 218 -19.92 29.29 6.70
N GLN A 219 -20.69 29.31 7.78
CA GLN A 219 -21.20 30.54 8.39
C GLN A 219 -20.32 30.93 9.58
N GLN A 220 -20.35 32.21 9.93
CA GLN A 220 -19.86 32.66 11.22
C GLN A 220 -20.71 31.99 12.32
N GLY A 221 -20.03 31.43 13.34
CA GLY A 221 -20.68 30.80 14.49
C GLY A 221 -21.41 31.80 15.36
#